data_AF-A0A818A7J1-F1
#
_entry.id   AF-A0A818A7J1-F1
#
_cell.length_a   1.000
_cell.length_b   1.000
_cell.length_c   1.000
_cell.angle_alpha   90.00
_cell.angle_beta   90.00
_cell.angle_gamma   90.00
#
_symmetry.space_group_name_H-M   'P 1'
#
loop_
_entity.id
_entity.type
_entity.pdbx_description
1 polymer ?
#
loop_
_entity_poly.entity_id
_entity_poly.type
_entity_poly.pdbx_seq_one_letter_code
_entity_poly.pdbx_strand_id
1 'polypeptide(L)'
;MAADPNRPSNSKGNASDFYMACRQGDLMKVNRLLKTMSTRDVNRIEESNGSTALHAASFFGHANIVKLLLEIGANINTRNGHGLTPEQEATTEEIKDLFEQHKKKNNI
;
A
#
# COMPACT_ATOMS: atom_id res chain seq x y z
N MET A 1 -17.40 6.41 -14.00
CA MET A 1 -17.83 5.10 -14.54
C MET A 1 -18.13 4.17 -13.37
N ALA A 2 -19.14 3.32 -13.54
CA ALA A 2 -19.92 2.68 -12.49
C ALA A 2 -19.15 1.69 -11.61
N ALA A 3 -19.35 1.78 -10.29
CA ALA A 3 -19.16 0.64 -9.40
C ALA A 3 -20.27 -0.37 -9.69
N ASP A 4 -19.90 -1.58 -10.08
CA ASP A 4 -20.82 -2.68 -10.35
C ASP A 4 -21.54 -3.09 -9.05
N PRO A 5 -22.88 -2.94 -8.96
CA PRO A 5 -23.63 -3.16 -7.72
C PRO A 5 -23.82 -4.65 -7.36
N ASN A 6 -23.29 -5.60 -8.15
CA ASN A 6 -23.59 -7.03 -7.99
C ASN A 6 -22.40 -7.93 -7.63
N ARG A 7 -21.30 -7.37 -7.08
CA ARG A 7 -20.17 -8.19 -6.61
C ARG A 7 -20.42 -8.65 -5.16
N PRO A 8 -20.56 -9.97 -4.88
CA PRO A 8 -21.04 -10.49 -3.61
C PRO A 8 -20.24 -9.93 -2.42
N SER A 9 -20.96 -9.29 -1.50
CA SER A 9 -20.50 -8.56 -0.32
C SER A 9 -19.85 -9.41 0.77
N ASN A 10 -19.15 -10.50 0.45
CA ASN A 10 -18.57 -11.38 1.47
C ASN A 10 -17.08 -11.75 1.28
N SER A 11 -16.32 -10.97 0.50
CA SER A 11 -14.86 -11.16 0.38
C SER A 11 -14.07 -9.83 0.24
N LYS A 12 -14.72 -8.70 0.51
CA LYS A 12 -14.15 -7.34 0.39
C LYS A 12 -13.49 -6.81 1.68
N GLY A 13 -13.76 -7.42 2.83
CA GLY A 13 -13.34 -6.88 4.14
C GLY A 13 -11.83 -6.70 4.26
N ASN A 14 -11.05 -7.78 4.21
CA ASN A 14 -9.65 -7.74 4.63
C ASN A 14 -8.77 -6.79 3.80
N ALA A 15 -8.87 -6.80 2.47
CA ALA A 15 -7.99 -5.98 1.64
C ALA A 15 -8.39 -4.50 1.61
N SER A 16 -9.69 -4.18 1.64
CA SER A 16 -10.14 -2.80 1.83
C SER A 16 -9.81 -2.29 3.24
N ASP A 17 -9.96 -3.13 4.26
CA ASP A 17 -9.59 -2.80 5.64
C ASP A 17 -8.09 -2.54 5.79
N PHE A 18 -7.26 -3.30 5.08
CA PHE A 18 -5.82 -3.10 5.03
C PHE A 18 -5.45 -1.78 4.39
N TYR A 19 -5.99 -1.51 3.19
CA TYR A 19 -5.79 -0.23 2.51
C TYR A 19 -6.20 0.94 3.41
N MET A 20 -7.37 0.84 4.05
CA MET A 20 -7.87 1.86 4.97
C MET A 20 -6.97 2.04 6.19
N ALA A 21 -6.39 0.96 6.74
CA ALA A 21 -5.45 1.04 7.86
C ALA A 21 -4.14 1.74 7.45
N CYS A 22 -3.58 1.41 6.27
CA CYS A 22 -2.41 2.09 5.72
C CYS A 22 -2.69 3.57 5.45
N ARG A 23 -3.87 3.89 4.93
CA ARG A 23 -4.31 5.27 4.67
C ARG A 23 -4.43 6.10 5.95
N GLN A 24 -4.93 5.50 7.02
CA GLN A 24 -5.15 6.17 8.31
C GLN A 24 -3.90 6.24 9.19
N GLY A 25 -2.83 5.51 8.86
CA GLY A 25 -1.65 5.45 9.72
C GLY A 25 -1.80 4.46 10.89
N ASP A 26 -2.79 3.57 10.85
CA ASP A 26 -3.04 2.61 11.93
C ASP A 26 -2.10 1.41 11.83
N LEU A 27 -0.86 1.60 12.32
CA LEU A 27 0.18 0.59 12.32
C LEU A 27 -0.25 -0.69 13.06
N MET A 28 -1.03 -0.58 14.14
CA MET A 28 -1.49 -1.76 14.90
C MET A 28 -2.44 -2.60 14.06
N LYS A 29 -3.39 -1.97 13.38
CA LYS A 29 -4.34 -2.65 12.48
C LYS A 29 -3.63 -3.22 11.26
N VAL A 30 -2.70 -2.48 10.65
CA VAL A 30 -1.84 -2.98 9.57
C VAL A 30 -1.13 -4.26 10.01
N ASN A 31 -0.46 -4.25 11.16
CA ASN A 31 0.30 -5.42 11.64
C ASN A 31 -0.62 -6.60 12.00
N ARG A 32 -1.79 -6.34 12.60
CA ARG A 32 -2.78 -7.38 12.88
C ARG A 32 -3.30 -8.03 11.60
N LEU A 33 -3.58 -7.21 10.59
CA LEU A 33 -4.02 -7.68 9.28
C LEU A 33 -2.89 -8.47 8.62
N LEU A 34 -1.66 -7.97 8.52
CA LEU A 34 -0.51 -8.70 7.95
C LEU A 34 -0.27 -10.09 8.56
N LYS A 35 -0.66 -10.33 9.81
CA LYS A 35 -0.61 -11.67 10.43
C LYS A 35 -1.66 -12.64 9.89
N THR A 36 -2.79 -12.14 9.42
CA THR A 36 -3.92 -12.93 8.90
C THR A 36 -3.99 -12.98 7.38
N MET A 37 -3.44 -11.99 6.67
CA MET A 37 -3.36 -11.95 5.19
C MET A 37 -2.01 -12.46 4.67
N SER A 38 -2.01 -12.99 3.46
CA SER A 38 -0.78 -13.44 2.79
C SER A 38 -0.08 -12.27 2.10
N THR A 39 1.23 -12.36 1.90
CA THR A 39 2.03 -11.32 1.21
C THR A 39 1.51 -10.97 -0.20
N ARG A 40 0.78 -11.88 -0.86
CA ARG A 40 0.10 -11.60 -2.15
C ARG A 40 -0.95 -10.49 -2.05
N ASP A 41 -1.59 -10.34 -0.90
CA ASP A 41 -2.68 -9.37 -0.71
C ASP A 41 -2.17 -7.93 -0.55
N VAL A 42 -0.89 -7.76 -0.20
CA VAL A 42 -0.24 -6.47 0.04
C VAL A 42 -0.17 -5.61 -1.25
N ASN A 43 -0.01 -6.27 -2.38
CA ASN A 43 0.09 -5.63 -3.69
C ASN A 43 -1.26 -5.38 -4.36
N ARG A 44 -2.37 -5.65 -3.65
CA ARG A 44 -3.70 -5.45 -4.20
C ARG A 44 -3.96 -3.95 -4.41
N ILE A 45 -4.51 -3.63 -5.57
CA ILE A 45 -4.92 -2.28 -5.94
C ILE A 45 -6.35 -2.00 -5.47
N GLU A 46 -6.61 -0.74 -5.15
CA GLU A 46 -7.93 -0.20 -4.88
C GLU A 46 -8.68 0.03 -6.22
N GLU A 47 -9.99 -0.24 -6.23
CA GLU A 47 -10.79 -0.23 -7.48
C GLU A 47 -11.02 1.19 -8.02
N SER A 48 -11.02 2.21 -7.16
CA SER A 48 -11.39 3.58 -7.53
C SER A 48 -10.26 4.35 -8.21
N ASN A 49 -9.02 4.18 -7.77
CA ASN A 49 -7.87 4.90 -8.31
C ASN A 49 -6.69 4.00 -8.70
N GLY A 50 -6.80 2.68 -8.58
CA GLY A 50 -5.71 1.74 -8.87
C GLY A 50 -4.53 1.83 -7.89
N SER A 51 -4.65 2.55 -6.78
CA SER A 51 -3.58 2.72 -5.79
C SER A 51 -3.45 1.49 -4.90
N THR A 52 -2.22 1.13 -4.56
CA THR A 52 -1.94 0.10 -3.55
C THR A 52 -1.91 0.68 -2.15
N ALA A 53 -1.88 -0.19 -1.14
CA ALA A 53 -1.66 0.23 0.25
C ALA A 53 -0.36 1.03 0.44
N LEU A 54 0.67 0.74 -0.36
CA LEU A 54 1.95 1.46 -0.34
C LEU A 54 1.81 2.90 -0.86
N HIS A 55 1.00 3.14 -1.91
CA HIS A 55 0.70 4.50 -2.37
C HIS A 55 0.04 5.31 -1.25
N ALA A 56 -1.00 4.75 -0.61
CA ALA A 56 -1.67 5.42 0.49
C ALA A 56 -0.72 5.73 1.65
N ALA A 57 0.09 4.77 2.09
CA ALA A 57 1.05 5.03 3.17
C ALA A 57 2.07 6.12 2.79
N SER A 58 2.54 6.14 1.54
CA SER A 58 3.46 7.16 1.02
C SER A 58 2.84 8.56 0.97
N PHE A 59 1.62 8.66 0.43
CA PHE A 59 0.91 9.94 0.27
C PHE A 59 0.55 10.59 1.59
N PHE A 60 0.05 9.79 2.53
CA PHE A 60 -0.38 10.28 3.83
C PHE A 60 0.77 10.44 4.83
N GLY A 61 2.02 10.16 4.44
CA GLY A 61 3.19 10.44 5.27
C GLY A 61 3.48 9.37 6.34
N HIS A 62 2.95 8.16 6.20
CA HIS A 62 3.08 7.10 7.21
C HIS A 62 4.36 6.28 7.05
N ALA A 63 5.52 6.90 7.31
CA ALA A 63 6.84 6.30 7.12
C ALA A 63 7.00 4.92 7.79
N ASN A 64 6.48 4.74 9.01
CA ASN A 64 6.51 3.46 9.72
C ASN A 64 5.79 2.34 8.95
N ILE A 65 4.65 2.66 8.31
CA ILE A 65 3.88 1.70 7.52
C ILE A 65 4.59 1.44 6.19
N VAL A 66 5.11 2.48 5.53
CA VAL A 66 5.92 2.33 4.31
C VAL A 66 7.07 1.37 4.54
N LYS A 67 7.85 1.58 5.61
CA LYS A 67 8.97 0.71 5.97
C LYS A 67 8.55 -0.74 6.15
N LEU A 68 7.45 -0.98 6.88
CA LEU A 68 6.91 -2.33 7.09
C LEU A 68 6.47 -2.99 5.77
N LEU A 69 5.81 -2.23 4.89
CA LEU A 69 5.38 -2.71 3.57
C LEU A 69 6.57 -3.05 2.66
N LEU A 70 7.64 -2.26 2.71
CA LEU A 70 8.89 -2.55 1.99
C LEU A 70 9.56 -3.83 2.51
N GLU A 71 9.60 -4.02 3.83
CA GLU A 71 10.19 -5.21 4.47
C GLU A 71 9.48 -6.52 4.10
N ILE A 72 8.16 -6.49 3.90
CA ILE A 72 7.36 -7.65 3.46
C ILE A 72 7.39 -7.87 1.94
N GLY A 73 8.10 -7.05 1.18
CA GLY A 73 8.25 -7.19 -0.27
C GLY A 73 7.10 -6.59 -1.08
N ALA A 74 6.49 -5.49 -0.62
CA ALA A 74 5.54 -4.75 -1.42
C ALA A 74 6.17 -4.21 -2.71
N ASN A 75 5.41 -4.23 -3.80
CA ASN A 75 5.87 -3.84 -5.12
C ASN A 75 5.92 -2.31 -5.26
N ILE A 76 7.14 -1.79 -5.21
CA ILE A 76 7.46 -0.36 -5.37
C ILE A 76 7.31 0.16 -6.80
N ASN A 77 7.22 -0.73 -7.80
CA ASN A 77 7.11 -0.36 -9.22
C ASN A 77 5.66 -0.32 -9.72
N THR A 78 4.68 -0.57 -8.83
CA THR A 78 3.26 -0.56 -9.21
C THR A 78 2.84 0.86 -9.57
N ARG A 79 2.17 1.06 -10.70
CA ARG A 79 1.61 2.35 -11.08
C ARG A 79 0.14 2.43 -10.71
N ASN A 80 -0.26 3.49 -10.00
CA ASN A 80 -1.67 3.79 -9.76
C ASN A 80 -2.35 4.32 -11.04
N GLY A 81 -3.64 4.66 -10.93
CA GLY A 81 -4.44 5.22 -12.03
C GLY A 81 -3.97 6.59 -12.53
N HIS A 82 -3.08 7.27 -11.80
CA HIS A 82 -2.40 8.50 -12.24
C HIS A 82 -1.07 8.21 -12.97
N GLY A 83 -0.68 6.93 -13.10
CA GLY A 83 0.60 6.52 -13.68
C GLY A 83 1.80 6.73 -12.75
N LEU A 84 1.56 7.07 -11.48
CA LEU A 84 2.59 7.33 -10.47
C LEU A 84 2.90 6.05 -9.70
N THR A 85 4.16 5.90 -9.30
CA THR A 85 4.61 4.85 -8.37
C THR A 85 4.46 5.32 -6.91
N PRO A 86 4.45 4.41 -5.91
CA PRO A 86 4.33 4.77 -4.50
C PRO A 86 5.43 5.72 -4.02
N GLU A 87 6.62 5.63 -4.60
CA GLU A 87 7.73 6.53 -4.30
C GLU A 87 7.50 7.94 -4.86
N GLN A 88 6.93 8.05 -6.06
CA GLN A 88 6.58 9.36 -6.65
C GLN A 88 5.44 10.05 -5.88
N GLU A 89 4.61 9.26 -5.19
CA GLU A 89 3.57 9.74 -4.28
C GLU A 89 4.07 10.10 -2.87
N ALA A 90 5.34 9.84 -2.56
CA ALA A 90 5.90 10.14 -1.25
C ALA A 90 5.84 11.64 -0.94
N THR A 91 5.13 11.98 0.14
CA THR A 91 4.97 13.39 0.57
C THR A 91 6.19 13.93 1.31
N THR A 92 6.98 13.06 1.96
CA THR A 92 8.17 13.44 2.74
C THR A 92 9.46 12.87 2.15
N GLU A 93 10.57 13.57 2.38
CA GLU A 93 11.92 13.09 2.03
C GLU A 93 12.30 11.82 2.81
N GLU A 94 11.82 11.68 4.05
CA GLU A 94 12.01 10.45 4.84
C GLU A 94 11.44 9.22 4.11
N ILE A 95 10.24 9.33 3.55
CA ILE A 95 9.62 8.23 2.82
C ILE A 95 10.40 7.92 1.53
N LYS A 96 10.83 8.95 0.78
CA LYS A 96 11.67 8.76 -0.40
C LYS A 96 12.97 8.04 -0.07
N ASP A 97 13.62 8.43 1.02
CA ASP A 97 14.85 7.77 1.48
C ASP A 97 14.60 6.29 1.85
N LEU A 98 13.45 5.94 2.44
CA LEU A 98 13.10 4.54 2.68
C LEU A 98 13.05 3.72 1.37
N PHE A 99 12.49 4.26 0.29
CA PHE A 99 12.47 3.60 -1.01
C PHE A 99 13.89 3.45 -1.58
N GLU A 100 14.69 4.52 -1.54
CA GLU A 100 16.07 4.51 -2.03
C GLU A 100 16.96 3.53 -1.25
N GLN A 101 16.83 3.49 0.07
CA GLN A 101 17.51 2.51 0.92
C GLN A 101 17.09 1.08 0.56
N HIS A 102 15.79 0.86 0.32
CA HIS A 102 15.29 -0.45 -0.09
C HIS A 102 15.85 -0.88 -1.45
N LYS A 103 15.90 0.01 -2.45
CA LYS A 103 16.52 -0.26 -3.77
C LYS A 103 17.99 -0.60 -3.64
N LYS A 104 18.76 0.24 -2.94
CA LYS A 104 20.20 0.02 -2.69
C LYS A 104 20.46 -1.30 -1.98
N LYS A 105 19.63 -1.66 -1.00
CA LYS A 105 19.75 -2.93 -0.26
C LYS A 105 19.45 -4.15 -1.15
N ASN A 106 18.53 -4.02 -2.10
CA ASN A 106 18.12 -5.12 -2.98
C ASN A 106 18.82 -5.11 -4.36
N ASN A 107 19.71 -4.13 -4.61
CA ASN A 107 20.47 -3.97 -5.86
C ASN A 107 19.60 -4.00 -7.13
N ILE A 108 18.41 -3.38 -7.04
CA ILE A 108 17.45 -3.15 -8.12
C ILE A 108 17.34 -1.66 -8.42
#